data_AF-A0AAV2WS01-F1
#
_entry.id   AF-A0AAV2WS01-F1
#
_cell.length_a   1.000
_cell.length_b   1.000
_cell.length_c   1.000
_cell.angle_alpha   90.00
_cell.angle_beta   90.00
_cell.angle_gamma   90.00
#
_symmetry.space_group_name_H-M   'P 1'
#
loop_
_entity.id
_entity.type
_entity.pdbx_description
1 polymer ?
#
loop_
_entity_poly.entity_id
_entity_poly.type
_entity_poly.pdbx_seq_one_letter_code
_entity_poly.pdbx_strand_id
1 'polypeptide(L)'
;MTAPSSPARPGIVNIAFWLVLVGSVLLLSGGLLGLSVAVSAEDAVFGKDVSPETVQNLRILLGGLSVLWAVVGMALSFLAGRARNGDLRFRRSVVVMAAAVVLMVFLLTLLAPFTITLPTLFGVVPVAIGATLFMRPAATDWFLDMQ
;
A
#
# COMPACT_ATOMS: atom_id res chain seq x y z
N MET A 1 42.42 16.11 -4.58
CA MET A 1 41.57 15.01 -4.07
C MET A 1 40.16 15.22 -4.63
N THR A 2 39.78 14.53 -5.69
CA THR A 2 38.40 14.58 -6.22
C THR A 2 37.57 13.64 -5.36
N ALA A 3 36.60 14.19 -4.60
CA ALA A 3 35.66 13.37 -3.85
C ALA A 3 34.96 12.38 -4.81
N PRO A 4 34.73 11.11 -4.40
CA PRO A 4 33.95 10.19 -5.22
C PRO A 4 32.55 10.79 -5.40
N SER A 5 32.17 11.12 -6.63
CA SER A 5 30.82 11.56 -6.95
C SER A 5 29.89 10.38 -6.70
N SER A 6 29.02 10.46 -5.68
CA SER A 6 27.98 9.44 -5.48
C SER A 6 27.20 9.24 -6.79
N PRO A 7 26.93 7.99 -7.21
CA PRO A 7 26.22 7.73 -8.45
C PRO A 7 24.87 8.46 -8.44
N ALA A 8 24.64 9.30 -9.45
CA ALA A 8 23.45 10.11 -9.56
C ALA A 8 22.20 9.21 -9.61
N ARG A 9 21.22 9.46 -8.73
CA ARG A 9 20.02 8.64 -8.63
C ARG A 9 19.22 8.68 -9.94
N PRO A 10 18.90 7.52 -10.56
CA PRO A 10 18.08 7.47 -11.77
C PRO A 10 16.69 8.08 -11.56
N GLY A 11 16.18 8.79 -12.55
CA GLY A 11 14.83 9.39 -12.50
C GLY A 11 13.72 8.35 -12.29
N ILE A 12 13.90 7.12 -12.79
CA ILE A 12 12.96 6.02 -12.61
C ILE A 12 12.75 5.63 -11.14
N VAL A 13 13.79 5.74 -10.30
CA VAL A 13 13.69 5.48 -8.85
C VAL A 13 12.84 6.55 -8.18
N ASN A 14 12.96 7.81 -8.62
CA ASN A 14 12.14 8.91 -8.10
C ASN A 14 10.67 8.76 -8.50
N ILE A 15 10.39 8.38 -9.76
CA ILE A 15 9.02 8.10 -10.22
C ILE A 15 8.42 6.92 -9.45
N ALA A 16 9.18 5.83 -9.29
CA ALA A 16 8.75 4.67 -8.52
C ALA A 16 8.41 5.05 -7.07
N PHE A 17 9.26 5.85 -6.43
CA PHE A 17 9.01 6.37 -5.08
C PHE A 17 7.69 7.15 -4.99
N TRP A 18 7.44 8.10 -5.88
CA TRP A 18 6.22 8.91 -5.83
C TRP A 18 4.97 8.10 -6.09
N LEU A 19 5.02 7.12 -7.01
CA LEU A 19 3.90 6.21 -7.26
C LEU A 19 3.58 5.36 -6.03
N VAL A 20 4.60 4.74 -5.42
CA VAL A 20 4.38 3.96 -4.19
C VAL A 20 3.87 4.88 -3.07
N LEU A 21 4.39 6.10 -2.94
CA LEU A 21 3.97 7.03 -1.90
C LEU A 21 2.50 7.46 -2.07
N VAL A 22 2.08 7.84 -3.27
CA VAL A 22 0.68 8.20 -3.56
C VAL A 22 -0.23 7.02 -3.27
N GLY A 23 0.14 5.83 -3.74
CA GLY A 23 -0.61 4.61 -3.45
C GLY A 23 -0.69 4.28 -1.95
N SER A 24 0.39 4.50 -1.22
CA SER A 24 0.45 4.33 0.25
C SER A 24 -0.49 5.27 0.98
N VAL A 25 -0.56 6.54 0.55
CA VAL A 25 -1.48 7.54 1.11
C VAL A 25 -2.92 7.17 0.80
N LEU A 26 -3.21 6.65 -0.39
CA LEU A 26 -4.55 6.18 -0.75
C LEU A 26 -4.98 4.94 0.05
N LEU A 27 -4.07 3.99 0.28
CA LEU A 27 -4.32 2.85 1.17
C LEU A 27 -4.58 3.30 2.61
N LEU A 28 -3.79 4.25 3.10
CA LEU A 28 -3.97 4.82 4.43
C LEU A 28 -5.33 5.50 4.56
N SER A 29 -5.67 6.36 3.59
CA SER A 29 -6.95 7.07 3.54
C SER A 29 -8.12 6.09 3.44
N GLY A 30 -8.00 5.06 2.60
CA GLY A 30 -9.01 4.03 2.43
C GLY A 30 -9.22 3.18 3.68
N GLY A 31 -8.15 2.88 4.42
CA GLY A 31 -8.21 2.24 5.73
C GLY A 31 -8.88 3.13 6.78
N LEU A 32 -8.51 4.41 6.88
CA LEU A 32 -9.16 5.32 7.82
C LEU A 32 -10.65 5.50 7.53
N LEU A 33 -11.03 5.63 6.27
CA LEU A 33 -12.44 5.73 5.87
C LEU A 33 -13.23 4.47 6.21
N GLY A 34 -12.69 3.28 5.91
CA GLY A 34 -13.33 2.01 6.28
C GLY A 34 -13.49 1.87 7.80
N LEU A 35 -12.50 2.33 8.56
CA LEU A 35 -12.56 2.33 10.02
C LEU A 35 -13.63 3.30 10.54
N SER A 36 -13.73 4.50 9.96
CA SER A 36 -14.80 5.45 10.31
C SER A 36 -16.19 4.85 10.10
N VAL A 37 -16.39 4.12 8.99
CA VAL A 37 -17.65 3.40 8.71
C VAL A 37 -17.89 2.30 9.74
N ALA A 38 -16.89 1.47 10.03
CA ALA A 38 -17.04 0.37 10.98
C ALA A 38 -17.49 0.86 12.38
N VAL A 39 -16.97 2.00 12.83
CA VAL A 39 -17.24 2.55 14.16
C VAL A 39 -18.50 3.41 14.21
N SER A 40 -18.79 4.18 13.15
CA SER A 40 -19.79 5.27 13.22
C SER A 40 -21.04 5.03 12.38
N ALA A 41 -21.03 4.07 11.46
CA ALA A 41 -22.19 3.82 10.61
C ALA A 41 -23.35 3.21 11.42
N GLU A 42 -24.57 3.54 11.03
CA GLU A 42 -25.79 2.94 11.56
C GLU A 42 -25.96 1.50 11.06
N ASP A 43 -26.64 0.65 11.83
CA ASP A 43 -26.84 -0.77 11.47
C ASP A 43 -27.55 -0.94 10.12
N ALA A 44 -28.40 0.01 9.73
CA ALA A 44 -29.09 0.02 8.44
C ALA A 44 -28.14 0.00 7.22
N VAL A 45 -26.91 0.50 7.36
CA VAL A 45 -25.89 0.49 6.30
C VAL A 45 -25.42 -0.93 5.98
N PHE A 46 -25.40 -1.81 6.98
CA PHE A 46 -24.99 -3.21 6.83
C PHE A 46 -26.13 -4.13 6.39
N GLY A 47 -27.37 -3.63 6.47
CA GLY A 47 -28.57 -4.28 5.97
C GLY A 47 -29.70 -4.28 6.99
N LYS A 48 -30.88 -3.81 6.57
CA LYS A 48 -32.09 -3.70 7.40
C LYS A 48 -32.64 -5.04 7.91
N ASP A 49 -32.35 -6.15 7.24
CA ASP A 49 -32.92 -7.49 7.53
C ASP A 49 -31.86 -8.46 8.11
N VAL A 50 -30.74 -7.93 8.61
CA VAL A 50 -29.59 -8.73 9.04
C VAL A 50 -29.57 -8.86 10.56
N SER A 51 -29.19 -10.03 11.10
CA SER A 51 -29.16 -10.24 12.55
C SER A 51 -28.13 -9.32 13.24
N PRO A 52 -28.39 -8.87 14.48
CA PRO A 52 -27.45 -7.99 15.21
C PRO A 52 -26.05 -8.59 15.37
N GLU A 53 -25.96 -9.90 15.58
CA GLU A 53 -24.68 -10.61 15.70
C GLU A 53 -23.88 -10.58 14.39
N THR A 54 -24.56 -10.74 13.25
CA THR A 54 -23.91 -10.67 11.93
C THR A 54 -23.39 -9.26 11.66
N VAL A 55 -24.17 -8.23 12.01
CA VAL A 55 -23.73 -6.83 11.89
C VAL A 55 -22.48 -6.57 12.74
N GLN A 56 -22.44 -7.07 13.98
CA GLN A 56 -21.25 -6.95 14.82
C GLN A 56 -20.02 -7.62 14.21
N ASN A 57 -20.17 -8.85 13.69
CA ASN A 57 -19.08 -9.57 13.02
C ASN A 57 -18.57 -8.84 11.78
N LEU A 58 -19.47 -8.26 10.97
CA LEU A 58 -19.11 -7.45 9.81
C LEU A 58 -18.37 -6.17 10.21
N ARG A 59 -18.78 -5.50 11.30
CA ARG A 59 -18.08 -4.33 11.84
C ARG A 59 -16.66 -4.67 12.28
N ILE A 60 -16.50 -5.78 13.01
CA ILE A 60 -15.17 -6.24 13.47
C ILE A 60 -14.29 -6.59 12.26
N LEU A 61 -14.83 -7.31 11.27
CA LEU A 61 -14.11 -7.67 10.05
C LEU A 61 -13.67 -6.43 9.28
N LEU A 62 -14.60 -5.52 8.98
CA LEU A 62 -14.33 -4.27 8.27
C LEU A 62 -13.32 -3.42 9.04
N GLY A 63 -13.51 -3.24 10.35
CA GLY A 63 -12.63 -2.45 11.21
C GLY A 63 -11.20 -3.02 11.27
N GLY A 64 -11.06 -4.33 11.46
CA GLY A 64 -9.76 -5.00 11.47
C GLY A 64 -9.01 -4.85 10.15
N LEU A 65 -9.70 -5.06 9.02
CA LEU A 65 -9.13 -4.90 7.68
C LEU A 65 -8.76 -3.44 7.38
N SER A 66 -9.58 -2.51 7.87
CA SER A 66 -9.36 -1.07 7.73
C SER A 66 -8.10 -0.60 8.48
N VAL A 67 -7.90 -1.09 9.71
CA VAL A 67 -6.67 -0.85 10.47
C VAL A 67 -5.46 -1.45 9.74
N LEU A 68 -5.59 -2.67 9.20
CA LEU A 68 -4.53 -3.31 8.42
C LEU A 68 -4.11 -2.43 7.24
N TRP A 69 -5.07 -1.90 6.46
CA TRP A 69 -4.76 -1.02 5.33
C TRP A 69 -4.07 0.28 5.75
N ALA A 70 -4.48 0.87 6.86
CA ALA A 70 -3.83 2.06 7.42
C ALA A 70 -2.36 1.78 7.78
N VAL A 71 -2.09 0.66 8.46
CA VAL A 71 -0.74 0.24 8.85
C VAL A 71 0.13 -0.08 7.63
N VAL A 72 -0.43 -0.79 6.65
CA VAL A 72 0.27 -1.12 5.39
C VAL A 72 0.64 0.13 4.62
N GLY A 73 -0.26 1.11 4.50
CA GLY A 73 0.03 2.40 3.87
C GLY A 73 1.18 3.13 4.56
N MET A 74 1.17 3.17 5.90
CA MET A 74 2.29 3.74 6.67
C MET A 74 3.60 2.99 6.41
N ALA A 75 3.58 1.65 6.49
CA ALA A 75 4.76 0.83 6.29
C ALA A 75 5.36 1.01 4.88
N LEU A 76 4.54 1.01 3.83
CA LEU A 76 5.00 1.24 2.46
C LEU A 76 5.61 2.64 2.28
N SER A 77 5.01 3.67 2.86
CA SER A 77 5.56 5.04 2.79
C SER A 77 6.95 5.13 3.42
N PHE A 78 7.15 4.48 4.58
CA PHE A 78 8.45 4.41 5.24
C PHE A 78 9.48 3.60 4.44
N LEU A 79 9.10 2.41 3.98
CA LEU A 79 9.97 1.53 3.20
C LEU A 79 10.38 2.19 1.88
N ALA A 80 9.46 2.86 1.18
CA ALA A 80 9.76 3.60 -0.05
C ALA A 80 10.71 4.78 0.20
N GLY A 81 10.51 5.51 1.32
CA GLY A 81 11.40 6.59 1.76
C GLY A 81 12.82 6.12 2.10
N ARG A 82 12.98 4.87 2.55
CA ARG A 82 14.29 4.25 2.78
C ARG A 82 14.89 3.68 1.49
N ALA A 83 14.09 3.07 0.63
CA ALA A 83 14.54 2.54 -0.66
C ALA A 83 15.11 3.63 -1.58
N ARG A 84 14.56 4.85 -1.58
CA ARG A 84 15.12 5.98 -2.37
C ARG A 84 16.52 6.44 -1.96
N ASN A 85 17.05 5.95 -0.83
CA ASN A 85 18.40 6.27 -0.33
C ASN A 85 19.45 5.24 -0.76
N GLY A 86 19.09 4.21 -1.56
CA GLY A 86 20.05 3.27 -2.14
C GLY A 86 20.13 1.90 -1.48
N ASP A 87 19.40 1.66 -0.40
CA ASP A 87 19.48 0.37 0.32
C ASP A 87 18.65 -0.72 -0.38
N LEU A 88 19.34 -1.74 -0.90
CA LEU A 88 18.76 -2.87 -1.63
C LEU A 88 17.76 -3.68 -0.79
N ARG A 89 17.96 -3.76 0.54
CA ARG A 89 17.05 -4.52 1.43
C ARG A 89 15.67 -3.89 1.45
N PHE A 90 15.61 -2.56 1.57
CA PHE A 90 14.36 -1.82 1.57
C PHE A 90 13.65 -1.90 0.22
N ARG A 91 14.39 -1.86 -0.90
CA ARG A 91 13.82 -2.10 -2.24
C ARG A 91 13.11 -3.45 -2.33
N ARG A 92 13.76 -4.53 -1.88
CA ARG A 92 13.15 -5.88 -1.86
C ARG A 92 11.91 -5.92 -0.97
N SER A 93 11.97 -5.31 0.21
CA SER A 93 10.81 -5.22 1.12
C SER A 93 9.64 -4.45 0.51
N VAL A 94 9.87 -3.31 -0.17
CA VAL A 94 8.82 -2.56 -0.88
C VAL A 94 8.15 -3.45 -1.93
N VAL A 95 8.95 -4.14 -2.74
CA VAL A 95 8.46 -5.01 -3.81
C VAL A 95 7.60 -6.15 -3.27
N VAL A 96 8.08 -6.86 -2.25
CA VAL A 96 7.36 -8.01 -1.66
C VAL A 96 6.07 -7.53 -0.99
N MET A 97 6.14 -6.43 -0.23
CA MET A 97 4.95 -5.85 0.41
C MET A 97 3.93 -5.38 -0.63
N ALA A 98 4.37 -4.70 -1.69
CA ALA A 98 3.50 -4.27 -2.78
C ALA A 98 2.80 -5.46 -3.46
N ALA A 99 3.53 -6.54 -3.75
CA ALA A 99 2.94 -7.76 -4.31
C ALA A 99 1.90 -8.39 -3.38
N ALA A 100 2.19 -8.46 -2.08
CA ALA A 100 1.25 -8.96 -1.07
C ALA A 100 -0.01 -8.09 -0.99
N VAL A 101 0.14 -6.77 -1.04
CA VAL A 101 -0.98 -5.81 -1.04
C VAL A 101 -1.84 -5.96 -2.28
N VAL A 102 -1.23 -6.05 -3.46
CA VAL A 102 -1.95 -6.26 -4.73
C VAL A 102 -2.76 -7.55 -4.68
N LEU A 103 -2.13 -8.65 -4.25
CA LEU A 103 -2.80 -9.94 -4.12
C LEU A 103 -3.94 -9.88 -3.11
N MET A 104 -3.71 -9.29 -1.94
CA MET A 104 -4.71 -9.16 -0.88
C MET A 104 -5.91 -8.32 -1.33
N VAL A 105 -5.68 -7.15 -1.94
CA VAL A 105 -6.75 -6.31 -2.50
C VAL A 105 -7.52 -7.06 -3.57
N PHE A 106 -6.84 -7.78 -4.47
CA PHE A 106 -7.49 -8.58 -5.51
C PHE A 106 -8.40 -9.66 -4.92
N LEU A 107 -7.89 -10.46 -3.97
CA LEU A 107 -8.67 -11.51 -3.33
C LEU A 107 -9.88 -10.95 -2.56
N LEU A 108 -9.69 -9.88 -1.80
CA LEU A 108 -10.79 -9.26 -1.05
C LEU A 108 -11.81 -8.61 -1.97
N THR A 109 -11.40 -8.05 -3.10
CA THR A 109 -12.33 -7.51 -4.10
C THR A 109 -13.21 -8.63 -4.69
N LEU A 110 -12.66 -9.84 -4.87
CA LEU A 110 -13.42 -10.98 -5.38
C LEU A 110 -14.30 -11.66 -4.33
N LEU A 111 -13.79 -11.84 -3.10
CA LEU A 111 -14.45 -12.64 -2.07
C LEU A 111 -15.32 -11.81 -1.12
N ALA A 112 -14.97 -10.54 -0.89
CA ALA A 112 -15.61 -9.66 0.09
C ALA A 112 -15.56 -8.18 -0.34
N PRO A 113 -16.15 -7.81 -1.49
CA PRO A 113 -15.98 -6.49 -2.11
C PRO A 113 -16.40 -5.33 -1.21
N PHE A 114 -17.39 -5.54 -0.34
CA PHE A 114 -17.89 -4.54 0.60
C PHE A 114 -16.83 -4.08 1.62
N THR A 115 -15.73 -4.82 1.78
CA THR A 115 -14.63 -4.48 2.70
C THR A 115 -13.58 -3.54 2.11
N ILE A 116 -13.63 -3.28 0.79
CA ILE A 116 -12.66 -2.46 0.08
C ILE A 116 -13.27 -1.11 -0.27
N THR A 117 -12.65 -0.03 0.21
CA THR A 117 -13.06 1.33 -0.15
C THR A 117 -12.46 1.76 -1.49
N LEU A 118 -13.11 2.71 -2.17
CA LEU A 118 -12.61 3.24 -3.44
C LEU A 118 -11.16 3.74 -3.35
N PRO A 119 -10.73 4.49 -2.32
CA PRO A 119 -9.34 4.92 -2.21
C PRO A 119 -8.36 3.74 -2.12
N THR A 120 -8.68 2.67 -1.38
CA THR A 120 -7.84 1.47 -1.33
C THR A 120 -7.71 0.84 -2.72
N LEU A 121 -8.83 0.72 -3.45
CA LEU A 121 -8.84 0.15 -4.80
C LEU A 121 -7.99 0.97 -5.78
N PHE A 122 -8.14 2.31 -5.78
CA PHE A 122 -7.33 3.18 -6.61
C PHE A 122 -5.87 3.24 -6.16
N GLY A 123 -5.60 3.09 -4.87
CA GLY A 123 -4.26 3.10 -4.28
C GLY A 123 -3.40 1.92 -4.69
N VAL A 124 -4.02 0.76 -4.94
CA VAL A 124 -3.29 -0.46 -5.32
C VAL A 124 -2.58 -0.32 -6.68
N VAL A 125 -3.17 0.44 -7.61
CA VAL A 125 -2.67 0.61 -8.98
C VAL A 125 -1.29 1.29 -9.01
N PRO A 126 -1.09 2.50 -8.43
CA PRO A 126 0.21 3.13 -8.39
C PRO A 126 1.21 2.37 -7.50
N VAL A 127 0.77 1.65 -6.45
CA VAL A 127 1.66 0.74 -5.69
C VAL A 127 2.22 -0.35 -6.61
N ALA A 128 1.36 -1.01 -7.40
CA ALA A 128 1.76 -2.05 -8.34
C ALA A 128 2.74 -1.50 -9.39
N ILE A 129 2.40 -0.39 -10.04
CA ILE A 129 3.25 0.23 -11.06
C ILE A 129 4.60 0.63 -10.45
N GLY A 130 4.59 1.30 -9.29
CA GLY A 130 5.83 1.70 -8.60
C GLY A 130 6.74 0.51 -8.26
N ALA A 131 6.17 -0.60 -7.80
CA ALA A 131 6.93 -1.83 -7.55
C ALA A 131 7.56 -2.40 -8.83
N THR A 132 6.84 -2.41 -9.95
CA THR A 132 7.41 -2.86 -11.24
C THR A 132 8.54 -1.94 -11.73
N LEU A 133 8.44 -0.63 -11.49
CA LEU A 133 9.51 0.31 -11.84
C LEU A 133 10.76 0.09 -10.98
N PHE A 134 10.62 -0.26 -9.71
CA PHE A 134 11.74 -0.67 -8.86
C PHE A 134 12.44 -1.94 -9.36
N MET A 135 11.79 -2.77 -10.19
CA MET A 135 12.40 -3.98 -10.79
C MET A 135 13.12 -3.71 -12.11
N ARG A 136 12.97 -2.53 -12.72
CA ARG A 136 13.57 -2.23 -14.03
C ARG A 136 15.11 -2.31 -13.96
N PRO A 137 15.80 -2.71 -15.04
CA PRO A 137 17.26 -2.87 -15.06
C PRO A 137 18.01 -1.62 -14.56
N ALA A 138 17.66 -0.44 -15.09
CA ALA A 138 18.27 0.83 -14.68
C ALA A 138 18.12 1.17 -13.18
N ALA A 139 17.05 0.70 -12.53
CA ALA A 139 16.93 0.82 -11.08
C ALA A 139 17.78 -0.24 -10.37
N THR A 140 17.78 -1.47 -10.89
CA THR A 140 18.52 -2.61 -10.34
C THR A 140 20.00 -2.34 -10.26
N ASP A 141 20.59 -1.87 -11.36
CA ASP A 141 22.03 -1.62 -11.48
C ASP A 141 22.45 -0.57 -10.43
N TRP A 142 21.69 0.52 -10.31
CA TRP A 142 21.95 1.56 -9.31
C TRP A 142 21.91 1.06 -7.86
N PHE A 143 20.99 0.14 -7.52
CA PHE A 143 20.94 -0.44 -6.18
C PHE A 143 22.10 -1.40 -5.89
N LEU A 144 22.69 -2.03 -6.93
CA LEU A 144 23.85 -2.89 -6.80
C LEU A 144 25.13 -2.07 -6.67
N ASP A 145 25.24 -0.94 -7.39
CA ASP A 145 26.37 -0.01 -7.30
C ASP A 145 26.49 0.69 -5.94
N MET A 146 25.43 0.69 -5.13
CA MET A 146 25.41 1.28 -3.78
C MET A 146 25.70 0.28 -2.64
N GLN A 147 25.92 -1.00 -2.93
CA GLN A 147 26.33 -2.01 -1.93
C GLN A 147 27.85 -2.07 -1.75
#